data_AF-A0A1V2NG34-F1
#
_entry.id   AF-A0A1V2NG34-F1
#
_cell.length_a   1.000
_cell.length_b   1.000
_cell.length_c   1.000
_cell.angle_alpha   90.00
_cell.angle_beta   90.00
_cell.angle_gamma   90.00
#
_symmetry.space_group_name_H-M   'P 1'
#
loop_
_entity.id
_entity.type
_entity.pdbx_description
1 polymer ?
#
loop_
_entity_poly.entity_id
_entity_poly.type
_entity_poly.pdbx_seq_one_letter_code
_entity_poly.pdbx_strand_id
1 'polypeptide(L)'
;MSAGVQVLLTDNRAPLNVPVTYEVLVAGVTYTAAPIVVDFDGVAVVQTFDGRSVVGVEIASLTEERSAGSRSSVFEIAGRRDPAARLDVAGSFSYAWAFDVHGADAAALEAILKASPVIVRRLTPGMRDLEAVVIGIVTSWKDELITEGLDTWRRFSLGVRELSDPEPSARLLAFTWDDFDAAMSSRTWSDFDVLFDTWDQFDATDWALL
;
A
#
# COMPACT_ATOMS: atom_id res chain seq x y z
N MET A 1 -24.76 23.38 -20.82
CA MET A 1 -24.95 21.94 -20.55
C MET A 1 -23.58 21.30 -20.69
N SER A 2 -23.08 20.63 -19.65
CA SER A 2 -21.87 19.82 -19.78
C SER A 2 -22.15 18.69 -20.77
N ALA A 3 -21.24 18.43 -21.72
CA ALA A 3 -21.36 17.32 -22.65
C ALA A 3 -21.20 15.94 -21.98
N GLY A 4 -21.02 15.90 -20.65
CA GLY A 4 -20.94 14.66 -19.88
C GLY A 4 -19.73 13.81 -20.28
N VAL A 5 -18.59 14.44 -20.55
CA VAL A 5 -17.37 13.72 -20.92
C VAL A 5 -16.79 13.08 -19.66
N GLN A 6 -16.66 11.76 -19.67
CA GLN A 6 -15.99 10.99 -18.63
C GLN A 6 -14.50 11.35 -18.62
N VAL A 7 -13.98 11.71 -17.45
CA VAL A 7 -12.56 12.02 -17.25
C VAL A 7 -12.01 11.06 -16.19
N LEU A 8 -11.08 10.21 -16.58
CA LEU A 8 -10.30 9.42 -15.62
C LEU A 8 -9.10 10.26 -15.19
N LEU A 9 -9.08 10.68 -13.92
CA LEU A 9 -7.97 11.47 -13.37
C LEU A 9 -6.82 10.56 -12.93
N THR A 10 -7.09 9.52 -12.15
CA THR A 10 -6.15 8.46 -11.77
C THR A 10 -6.95 7.29 -11.19
N ASP A 11 -6.78 6.09 -11.74
CA ASP A 11 -7.14 4.85 -11.04
C ASP A 11 -5.87 4.01 -10.93
N ASN A 12 -5.36 3.86 -9.72
CA ASN A 12 -4.16 3.10 -9.37
C ASN A 12 -4.44 1.63 -9.05
N ARG A 13 -5.70 1.19 -9.13
CA ARG A 13 -6.19 -0.17 -8.86
C ARG A 13 -6.71 -0.89 -10.09
N ALA A 14 -6.93 -0.17 -11.19
CA ALA A 14 -7.27 -0.78 -12.47
C ALA A 14 -6.09 -1.63 -12.99
N PRO A 15 -6.30 -2.94 -13.27
CA PRO A 15 -5.30 -3.77 -13.94
C PRO A 15 -5.06 -3.30 -15.39
N LEU A 16 -3.96 -3.76 -15.98
CA LEU A 16 -3.65 -3.45 -17.39
C LEU A 16 -4.53 -4.29 -18.32
N ASN A 17 -4.85 -3.73 -19.49
CA ASN A 17 -5.49 -4.45 -20.61
C ASN A 17 -6.84 -5.11 -20.29
N VAL A 18 -7.53 -4.65 -19.25
CA VAL A 18 -8.86 -5.14 -18.86
C VAL A 18 -9.87 -3.98 -18.77
N PRO A 19 -11.10 -4.16 -19.29
CA PRO A 19 -12.15 -3.17 -19.16
C PRO A 19 -12.61 -3.04 -17.71
N VAL A 20 -12.44 -1.86 -17.14
CA VAL A 20 -12.96 -1.45 -15.84
C VAL A 20 -14.20 -0.60 -16.04
N THR A 21 -15.29 -0.98 -15.38
CA THR A 21 -16.54 -0.23 -15.41
C THR A 21 -16.80 0.35 -14.03
N TYR A 22 -17.03 1.65 -13.95
CA TYR A 22 -17.38 2.33 -12.70
C TYR A 22 -18.88 2.51 -12.61
N GLU A 23 -19.41 2.26 -11.42
CA GLU A 23 -20.81 2.50 -11.09
C GLU A 23 -20.86 3.46 -9.91
N VAL A 24 -21.74 4.46 -9.99
CA VAL A 24 -22.01 5.36 -8.88
C VAL A 24 -23.50 5.36 -8.58
N LEU A 25 -23.84 5.19 -7.30
CA LEU A 25 -25.20 5.32 -6.81
C LEU A 25 -25.43 6.76 -6.35
N VAL A 26 -26.30 7.48 -7.04
CA VAL A 26 -26.68 8.86 -6.69
C VAL A 26 -28.17 8.90 -6.43
N ALA A 27 -28.57 9.19 -5.20
CA ALA A 27 -29.97 9.28 -4.77
C ALA A 27 -30.82 8.04 -5.17
N GLY A 28 -30.23 6.84 -5.06
CA GLY A 28 -30.92 5.57 -5.38
C GLY A 28 -30.92 5.19 -6.87
N VAL A 29 -30.31 6.00 -7.74
CA VAL A 29 -30.14 5.69 -9.17
C VAL A 29 -28.68 5.33 -9.43
N THR A 30 -28.46 4.16 -10.04
CA THR A 30 -27.12 3.73 -10.48
C THR A 30 -26.81 4.33 -11.84
N TYR A 31 -25.67 5.02 -11.93
CA TYR A 31 -25.09 5.48 -13.17
C TYR A 31 -23.85 4.65 -13.48
N THR A 32 -23.84 4.04 -14.66
CA THR A 32 -22.74 3.19 -15.13
C THR A 32 -21.95 3.94 -16.19
N ALA A 33 -20.64 4.01 -16.01
CA ALA A 33 -19.73 4.65 -16.96
C ALA A 33 -19.41 3.73 -18.13
N ALA A 34 -18.89 4.27 -19.24
CA ALA A 34 -18.36 3.43 -20.30
C ALA A 34 -17.11 2.69 -19.77
N PRO A 35 -16.86 1.43 -20.20
CA PRO A 35 -15.66 0.71 -19.79
C PRO A 35 -14.39 1.46 -20.20
N ILE A 36 -13.46 1.61 -19.26
CA ILE A 36 -12.13 2.17 -19.52
C ILE A 36 -11.13 1.02 -19.50
N VAL A 37 -10.20 1.03 -20.45
CA VAL A 37 -9.07 0.11 -20.48
C VAL A 37 -7.79 0.93 -20.31
N VAL A 38 -6.92 0.49 -19.41
CA VAL A 38 -5.54 1.00 -19.33
C VAL A 38 -4.69 0.13 -20.25
N ASP A 39 -4.58 0.53 -21.51
CA ASP A 39 -3.84 -0.21 -22.54
C ASP A 39 -2.32 -0.09 -22.30
N PHE A 40 -1.64 -1.22 -22.34
CA PHE A 40 -0.19 -1.29 -22.29
C PHE A 40 0.34 -2.46 -23.13
N ASP A 41 1.22 -2.16 -24.07
CA ASP A 41 1.89 -3.14 -24.94
C ASP A 41 3.08 -3.79 -24.22
N GLY A 42 2.78 -4.52 -23.16
CA GLY A 42 3.76 -5.17 -22.30
C GLY A 42 3.12 -5.92 -21.14
N VAL A 43 3.97 -6.47 -20.29
CA VAL A 43 3.54 -7.44 -19.27
C VAL A 43 3.27 -6.78 -17.92
N ALA A 44 4.11 -5.82 -17.53
CA ALA A 44 4.06 -5.18 -16.24
C ALA A 44 4.49 -3.71 -16.31
N VAL A 45 3.94 -2.89 -15.42
CA VAL A 45 4.42 -1.52 -15.17
C VAL A 45 4.61 -1.27 -13.68
N VAL A 46 5.57 -0.42 -13.37
CA VAL A 46 5.74 0.21 -12.06
C VAL A 46 5.48 1.70 -12.22
N GLN A 47 4.77 2.31 -11.28
CA GLN A 47 4.47 3.74 -11.31
C GLN A 47 4.45 4.37 -9.92
N THR A 48 4.56 5.69 -9.89
CA THR A 48 4.29 6.50 -8.70
C THR A 48 2.83 6.40 -8.29
N PHE A 49 2.53 6.57 -7.01
CA PHE A 49 1.15 6.50 -6.51
C PHE A 49 0.19 7.50 -7.18
N ASP A 50 0.70 8.67 -7.59
CA ASP A 50 -0.04 9.70 -8.32
C ASP A 50 -0.17 9.43 -9.83
N GLY A 51 0.40 8.33 -10.33
CA GLY A 51 0.33 7.91 -11.73
C GLY A 51 1.09 8.79 -12.72
N ARG A 52 1.88 9.76 -12.27
CA ARG A 52 2.59 10.70 -13.17
C ARG A 52 3.83 10.10 -13.83
N SER A 53 4.51 9.20 -13.14
CA SER A 53 5.69 8.50 -13.66
C SER A 53 5.37 7.03 -13.76
N VAL A 54 5.52 6.47 -14.97
CA VAL A 54 5.24 5.07 -15.28
C VAL A 54 6.42 4.51 -16.04
N VAL A 55 6.85 3.29 -15.70
CA VAL A 55 7.91 2.56 -16.38
C VAL A 55 7.46 1.14 -16.67
N GLY A 56 7.73 0.67 -17.90
CA GLY A 56 7.54 -0.73 -18.27
C GLY A 56 8.63 -1.59 -17.64
N VAL A 57 8.25 -2.74 -17.10
CA VAL A 57 9.21 -3.67 -16.48
C VAL A 57 8.96 -5.10 -16.93
N GLU A 58 10.01 -5.90 -17.01
CA GLU A 58 9.89 -7.35 -17.16
C GLU A 58 9.94 -8.02 -15.78
N ILE A 59 9.12 -9.04 -15.56
CA ILE A 59 9.15 -9.78 -14.29
C ILE A 59 10.28 -10.81 -14.34
N ALA A 60 11.35 -10.55 -13.59
CA ALA A 60 12.53 -11.40 -13.54
C ALA A 60 12.27 -12.76 -12.85
N SER A 61 11.34 -12.80 -11.90
CA SER A 61 10.90 -14.03 -11.25
C SER A 61 9.39 -14.09 -11.06
N LEU A 62 8.76 -15.08 -11.69
CA LEU A 62 7.33 -15.37 -11.56
C LEU A 62 7.00 -16.24 -10.35
N THR A 63 7.95 -16.46 -9.42
CA THR A 63 7.68 -17.18 -8.17
C THR A 63 7.25 -16.26 -7.05
N GLU A 64 7.62 -14.97 -7.12
CA GLU A 64 7.24 -13.88 -6.20
C GLU A 64 7.03 -14.34 -4.75
N GLU A 65 8.12 -14.59 -4.03
CA GLU A 65 8.04 -15.06 -2.66
C GLU A 65 7.27 -14.06 -1.78
N ARG A 66 6.30 -14.56 -1.01
CA ARG A 66 5.46 -13.79 -0.09
C ARG A 66 5.65 -14.29 1.33
N SER A 67 5.79 -13.36 2.27
CA SER A 67 5.82 -13.65 3.70
C SER A 67 4.83 -12.76 4.43
N ALA A 68 4.07 -13.32 5.36
CA ALA A 68 3.17 -12.55 6.22
C ALA A 68 3.68 -12.62 7.66
N GLY A 69 3.79 -11.46 8.31
CA GLY A 69 4.08 -11.41 9.73
C GLY A 69 2.80 -11.72 10.52
N SER A 70 2.87 -12.67 11.46
CA SER A 70 1.75 -13.05 12.34
C SER A 70 1.32 -11.98 13.35
N ARG A 71 1.86 -10.75 13.25
CA ARG A 71 1.74 -9.63 14.19
C ARG A 71 1.56 -10.10 15.65
N SER A 72 2.51 -10.89 16.11
CA SER A 72 2.52 -11.43 17.46
C SER A 72 3.71 -10.92 18.24
N SER A 73 3.53 -10.72 19.54
CA SER A 73 4.60 -10.44 20.49
C SER A 73 4.51 -11.44 21.63
N VAL A 74 5.63 -12.06 21.96
CA VAL A 74 5.72 -13.08 23.01
C VAL A 74 6.55 -12.52 24.17
N PHE A 75 6.04 -12.67 25.38
CA PHE A 75 6.63 -12.15 26.61
C PHE A 75 6.99 -13.31 27.54
N GLU A 76 8.28 -13.39 27.87
CA GLU A 76 8.78 -14.30 28.90
C GLU A 76 8.54 -13.67 30.28
N ILE A 77 7.73 -14.33 31.11
CA ILE A 77 7.36 -13.83 32.44
C ILE A 77 8.06 -14.70 33.48
N ALA A 78 8.89 -14.08 34.33
CA ALA A 78 9.64 -14.79 35.37
C ALA A 78 8.72 -15.60 36.29
N GLY A 79 9.07 -16.87 36.53
CA GLY A 79 8.29 -17.81 37.35
C GLY A 79 7.19 -18.55 36.58
N ARG A 80 6.97 -18.24 35.30
CA ARG A 80 6.08 -19.00 34.41
C ARG A 80 6.91 -19.92 33.53
N ARG A 81 6.41 -21.15 33.30
CA ARG A 81 7.07 -22.12 32.41
C ARG A 81 6.83 -21.80 30.93
N ASP A 82 5.64 -21.29 30.61
CA ASP A 82 5.19 -21.02 29.25
C ASP A 82 4.98 -19.50 29.08
N PRO A 83 5.39 -18.92 27.94
CA PRO A 83 5.32 -17.48 27.71
C PRO A 83 3.88 -16.98 27.48
N ALA A 84 3.65 -15.69 27.69
CA ALA A 84 2.41 -15.03 27.31
C ALA A 84 2.54 -14.45 25.89
N ALA A 85 1.47 -14.47 25.09
CA ALA A 85 1.48 -13.90 23.75
C ALA A 85 0.38 -12.84 23.58
N ARG A 86 0.71 -11.71 22.96
CA ARG A 86 -0.24 -10.78 22.36
C ARG A 86 -0.31 -11.11 20.88
N LEU A 87 -1.52 -11.37 20.38
CA LEU A 87 -1.80 -11.63 18.98
C LEU A 87 -2.59 -10.44 18.42
N ASP A 88 -2.32 -10.08 17.18
CA ASP A 88 -3.09 -9.10 16.39
C ASP A 88 -3.48 -9.75 15.06
N VAL A 89 -4.33 -9.07 14.28
CA VAL A 89 -4.67 -9.49 12.91
C VAL A 89 -3.37 -9.61 12.11
N ALA A 90 -3.21 -10.72 11.39
CA ALA A 90 -2.02 -10.95 10.58
C ALA A 90 -1.81 -9.77 9.62
N GLY A 91 -0.57 -9.32 9.50
CA GLY A 91 -0.25 -8.20 8.62
C GLY A 91 -0.38 -8.60 7.14
N SER A 92 -0.50 -7.60 6.28
CA SER A 92 -0.38 -7.76 4.83
C SER A 92 0.92 -8.46 4.43
N PHE A 93 0.91 -9.05 3.23
CA PHE A 93 2.08 -9.72 2.70
C PHE A 93 3.25 -8.75 2.47
N SER A 94 4.45 -9.26 2.71
CA SER A 94 5.69 -8.69 2.22
C SER A 94 6.15 -9.50 1.02
N TYR A 95 6.54 -8.81 -0.03
CA TYR A 95 6.87 -9.35 -1.34
C TYR A 95 8.36 -9.15 -1.61
N ALA A 96 8.98 -10.14 -2.24
CA ALA A 96 10.27 -9.99 -2.91
C ALA A 96 10.03 -9.82 -4.41
N TRP A 97 10.07 -8.59 -4.90
CA TRP A 97 9.93 -8.29 -6.32
C TRP A 97 11.28 -8.25 -7.01
N ALA A 98 11.32 -8.76 -8.23
CA ALA A 98 12.49 -8.68 -9.10
C ALA A 98 12.04 -8.25 -10.50
N PHE A 99 12.64 -7.16 -11.00
CA PHE A 99 12.31 -6.57 -12.29
C PHE A 99 13.55 -6.44 -13.15
N ASP A 100 13.45 -6.86 -14.41
CA ASP A 100 14.48 -6.61 -15.41
C ASP A 100 14.06 -5.41 -16.28
N VAL A 101 14.98 -4.47 -16.46
CA VAL A 101 14.76 -3.22 -17.20
C VAL A 101 16.00 -2.86 -18.01
N HIS A 102 15.81 -2.15 -19.12
CA HIS A 102 16.89 -1.82 -20.05
C HIS A 102 17.05 -0.32 -20.27
N GLY A 103 18.29 0.17 -20.24
CA GLY A 103 18.64 1.52 -20.67
C GLY A 103 17.88 2.61 -19.91
N ALA A 104 17.08 3.41 -20.63
CA ALA A 104 16.34 4.53 -20.06
C ALA A 104 15.30 4.12 -19.01
N ASP A 105 14.73 2.91 -19.13
CA ASP A 105 13.75 2.39 -18.17
C ASP A 105 14.40 2.09 -16.81
N ALA A 106 15.68 1.71 -16.80
CA ALA A 106 16.42 1.54 -15.55
C ALA A 106 16.56 2.87 -14.79
N ALA A 107 16.89 3.95 -15.50
CA ALA A 107 16.97 5.29 -14.90
C ALA A 107 15.59 5.81 -14.45
N ALA A 108 14.54 5.53 -15.22
CA ALA A 108 13.18 5.90 -14.87
C ALA A 108 12.67 5.16 -13.63
N LEU A 109 12.94 3.85 -13.54
CA LEU A 109 12.61 3.05 -12.35
C LEU A 109 13.36 3.56 -11.11
N GLU A 110 14.67 3.82 -11.24
CA GLU A 110 15.45 4.40 -10.14
C GLU A 110 14.89 5.75 -9.69
N ALA A 111 14.45 6.60 -10.62
CA ALA A 111 13.83 7.89 -10.30
C ALA A 111 12.50 7.72 -9.55
N ILE A 112 11.66 6.74 -9.94
CA ILE A 112 10.42 6.41 -9.23
C ILE A 112 10.74 5.98 -7.78
N LEU A 113 11.69 5.07 -7.60
CA LEU A 113 12.09 4.54 -6.29
C LEU A 113 12.70 5.61 -5.37
N LYS A 114 13.37 6.61 -5.93
CA LYS A 114 13.92 7.75 -5.18
C LYS A 114 12.88 8.82 -4.86
N ALA A 115 11.86 9.00 -5.70
CA ALA A 115 10.85 10.03 -5.52
C ALA A 115 9.88 9.70 -4.37
N SER A 116 9.54 8.43 -4.21
CA SER A 116 8.61 7.97 -3.19
C SER A 116 8.86 6.51 -2.84
N PRO A 117 8.82 6.13 -1.55
CA PRO A 117 8.84 4.73 -1.16
C PRO A 117 7.53 4.02 -1.52
N VAL A 118 6.43 4.74 -1.76
CA VAL A 118 5.14 4.15 -2.18
C VAL A 118 5.10 4.04 -3.69
N ILE A 119 4.90 2.82 -4.19
CA ILE A 119 4.79 2.51 -5.61
C ILE A 119 3.56 1.65 -5.90
N VAL A 120 3.15 1.63 -7.16
CA VAL A 120 2.07 0.80 -7.66
C VAL A 120 2.63 -0.09 -8.76
N ARG A 121 2.47 -1.41 -8.62
CA ARG A 121 2.78 -2.38 -9.66
C ARG A 121 1.48 -2.85 -10.30
N ARG A 122 1.41 -2.82 -11.64
CA ARG A 122 0.29 -3.38 -12.38
C ARG A 122 0.76 -4.39 -13.41
N LEU A 123 -0.02 -5.44 -13.57
CA LEU A 123 0.20 -6.53 -14.50
C LEU A 123 -1.03 -6.69 -15.40
N THR A 124 -0.81 -7.31 -16.55
CA THR A 124 -1.90 -7.93 -17.29
C THR A 124 -2.41 -9.15 -16.49
N PRO A 125 -3.72 -9.28 -16.23
CA PRO A 125 -4.26 -10.42 -15.49
C PRO A 125 -3.99 -11.78 -16.16
N GLY A 126 -3.98 -12.84 -15.35
CA GLY A 126 -3.77 -14.22 -15.82
C GLY A 126 -2.32 -14.70 -15.79
N MET A 127 -1.40 -13.88 -15.27
CA MET A 127 -0.02 -14.27 -15.02
C MET A 127 0.11 -15.12 -13.76
N ARG A 128 -0.08 -16.44 -13.89
CA ARG A 128 -0.02 -17.40 -12.78
C ARG A 128 -0.94 -16.97 -11.62
N ASP A 129 -0.42 -16.93 -10.39
CA ASP A 129 -1.07 -16.48 -9.16
C ASP A 129 -0.62 -15.07 -8.73
N LEU A 130 -0.05 -14.29 -9.65
CA LEU A 130 0.36 -12.92 -9.38
C LEU A 130 -0.86 -12.00 -9.35
N GLU A 131 -0.93 -11.17 -8.31
CA GLU A 131 -1.96 -10.15 -8.19
C GLU A 131 -1.78 -9.10 -9.27
N ALA A 132 -2.87 -8.80 -9.99
CA ALA A 132 -2.85 -7.91 -11.13
C ALA A 132 -2.47 -6.48 -10.76
N VAL A 133 -2.80 -6.04 -9.54
CA VAL A 133 -2.38 -4.75 -9.02
C VAL A 133 -1.98 -4.89 -7.57
N VAL A 134 -0.80 -4.36 -7.22
CA VAL A 134 -0.33 -4.27 -5.84
C VAL A 134 0.17 -2.87 -5.57
N ILE A 135 -0.32 -2.26 -4.50
CA ILE A 135 0.18 -1.00 -3.96
C ILE A 135 1.10 -1.37 -2.79
N GLY A 136 2.32 -0.84 -2.77
CA GLY A 136 3.27 -1.23 -1.75
C GLY A 136 4.26 -0.13 -1.37
N ILE A 137 4.76 -0.23 -0.14
CA ILE A 137 5.91 0.53 0.34
C ILE A 137 7.17 -0.29 0.10
N VAL A 138 8.10 0.26 -0.66
CA VAL A 138 9.45 -0.27 -0.84
C VAL A 138 10.22 -0.08 0.47
N THR A 139 10.59 -1.20 1.10
CA THR A 139 11.37 -1.22 2.35
C THR A 139 12.87 -1.27 2.08
N SER A 140 13.26 -1.85 0.94
CA SER A 140 14.64 -1.88 0.46
C SER A 140 14.65 -2.14 -1.05
N TRP A 141 15.69 -1.67 -1.74
CA TRP A 141 15.93 -2.02 -3.13
C TRP A 141 17.42 -2.02 -3.44
N LYS A 142 17.81 -2.82 -4.43
CA LYS A 142 19.15 -2.87 -5.00
C LYS A 142 19.05 -3.15 -6.49
N ASP A 143 20.08 -2.79 -7.24
CA ASP A 143 20.17 -3.07 -8.66
C ASP A 143 21.53 -3.68 -9.05
N GLU A 144 21.52 -4.52 -10.07
CA GLU A 144 22.73 -5.15 -10.62
C GLU A 144 22.66 -5.25 -12.15
N LEU A 145 23.82 -5.18 -12.82
CA LEU A 145 23.90 -5.47 -14.25
C LEU A 145 23.86 -6.99 -14.44
N ILE A 146 22.96 -7.48 -15.30
CA ILE A 146 22.72 -8.93 -15.45
C ILE A 146 23.33 -9.54 -16.71
N THR A 147 23.91 -8.72 -17.57
CA THR A 147 24.46 -9.13 -18.85
C THR A 147 25.96 -8.82 -18.93
N GLU A 148 26.69 -9.66 -19.65
CA GLU A 148 28.10 -9.47 -19.93
C GLU A 148 28.25 -8.84 -21.33
N GLY A 149 28.69 -7.58 -21.41
CA GLY A 149 28.85 -6.90 -22.70
C GLY A 149 28.69 -5.38 -22.64
N LEU A 150 28.16 -4.81 -23.73
CA LEU A 150 27.87 -3.37 -23.88
C LEU A 150 26.38 -3.06 -23.70
N ASP A 151 25.56 -4.04 -23.39
CA ASP A 151 24.16 -3.84 -23.07
C ASP A 151 23.98 -3.31 -21.65
N THR A 152 22.77 -2.83 -21.36
CA THR A 152 22.49 -2.07 -20.14
C THR A 152 21.31 -2.66 -19.37
N TRP A 153 21.14 -3.98 -19.46
CA TRP A 153 20.10 -4.69 -18.73
C TRP A 153 20.43 -4.73 -17.24
N ARG A 154 19.51 -4.21 -16.43
CA ARG A 154 19.64 -4.19 -14.98
C ARG A 154 18.48 -4.93 -14.34
N ARG A 155 18.81 -5.68 -13.29
CA ARG A 155 17.84 -6.30 -12.41
C ARG A 155 17.71 -5.49 -11.14
N PHE A 156 16.49 -5.04 -10.86
CA PHE A 156 16.13 -4.41 -9.60
C PHE A 156 15.47 -5.45 -8.70
N SER A 157 16.01 -5.63 -7.49
CA SER A 157 15.41 -6.48 -6.45
C SER A 157 14.87 -5.60 -5.33
N LEU A 158 13.58 -5.71 -5.05
CA LEU A 158 12.87 -4.87 -4.08
C LEU A 158 12.25 -5.74 -2.98
N GLY A 159 12.42 -5.31 -1.73
CA GLY A 159 11.55 -5.71 -0.63
C GLY A 159 10.36 -4.76 -0.55
N VAL A 160 9.15 -5.30 -0.63
CA VAL A 160 7.93 -4.48 -0.66
C VAL A 160 6.94 -4.95 0.39
N ARG A 161 6.39 -4.01 1.15
CA ARG A 161 5.28 -4.23 2.07
C ARG A 161 4.01 -3.80 1.36
N GLU A 162 3.06 -4.71 1.17
CA GLU A 162 1.78 -4.33 0.59
C GLU A 162 1.00 -3.40 1.52
N LEU A 163 0.39 -2.39 0.90
CA LEU A 163 -0.57 -1.51 1.51
C LEU A 163 -1.97 -1.92 1.10
N SER A 164 -2.74 -2.38 2.07
CA SER A 164 -4.19 -2.40 1.98
C SER A 164 -4.75 -1.01 2.24
N ASP A 165 -5.95 -0.72 1.73
CA ASP A 165 -6.70 0.46 2.14
C ASP A 165 -6.80 0.53 3.68
N PRO A 166 -6.82 1.75 4.28
CA PRO A 166 -7.42 1.88 5.60
C PRO A 166 -8.84 1.32 5.47
N GLU A 167 -9.13 0.22 6.17
CA GLU A 167 -10.46 -0.39 6.17
C GLU A 167 -11.50 0.72 6.41
N PRO A 168 -12.33 1.10 5.41
CA PRO A 168 -13.25 2.25 5.56
C PRO A 168 -14.25 2.02 6.70
N SER A 169 -14.45 0.75 7.07
CA SER A 169 -15.26 0.26 8.17
C SER A 169 -14.52 0.10 9.50
N ALA A 170 -13.18 0.06 9.51
CA ALA A 170 -12.43 0.06 10.75
C ALA A 170 -12.17 1.49 11.19
N ARG A 171 -12.64 1.83 12.38
CA ARG A 171 -12.18 3.04 13.06
C ARG A 171 -10.70 2.83 13.39
N LEU A 172 -9.83 3.36 12.55
CA LEU A 172 -8.42 3.49 12.88
C LEU A 172 -8.30 4.65 13.87
N LEU A 173 -8.27 4.33 15.16
CA LEU A 173 -7.90 5.27 16.22
C LEU A 173 -6.38 5.49 16.10
N ALA A 174 -5.97 6.41 15.24
CA ALA A 174 -4.59 6.88 15.16
C ALA A 174 -4.49 8.18 15.95
N PHE A 175 -4.44 8.07 17.27
CA PHE A 175 -4.13 9.22 18.13
C PHE A 175 -2.65 9.27 18.39
N THR A 176 -2.09 10.45 18.22
CA THR A 176 -0.72 10.76 18.59
C THR A 176 -0.70 11.37 19.98
N TRP A 177 0.49 11.38 20.61
CA TRP A 177 0.67 12.13 21.85
C TRP A 177 0.38 13.63 21.68
N ASP A 178 0.53 14.17 20.48
CA ASP A 178 0.21 15.57 20.18
C ASP A 178 -1.31 15.84 20.25
N ASP A 179 -2.15 14.88 19.86
CA ASP A 179 -3.61 15.00 19.94
C ASP A 179 -4.11 14.98 21.40
N PHE A 180 -3.48 14.16 22.25
CA PHE A 180 -3.69 14.16 23.69
C PHE A 180 -3.28 15.51 24.31
N ASP A 181 -2.07 15.98 24.01
CA ASP A 181 -1.55 17.24 24.54
C ASP A 181 -2.41 18.44 24.10
N ALA A 182 -2.94 18.43 22.88
CA ALA A 182 -3.86 19.45 22.40
C ALA A 182 -5.21 19.44 23.16
N ALA A 183 -5.83 18.26 23.33
CA ALA A 183 -7.10 18.12 24.03
C ALA A 183 -6.99 18.43 25.53
N MET A 184 -5.82 18.17 26.12
CA MET A 184 -5.52 18.43 27.53
C MET A 184 -4.86 19.78 27.79
N SER A 185 -4.51 20.54 26.75
CA SER A 185 -3.78 21.82 26.85
C SER A 185 -4.42 22.87 27.75
N SER A 186 -5.74 22.79 27.95
CA SER A 186 -6.52 23.69 28.80
C SER A 186 -7.14 23.02 30.03
N ARG A 187 -6.86 21.73 30.25
CA ARG A 187 -7.44 20.90 31.31
C ARG A 187 -6.36 20.52 32.33
N THR A 188 -6.78 20.35 33.58
CA THR A 188 -5.90 19.92 34.66
C THR A 188 -5.95 18.40 34.84
N TRP A 189 -5.01 17.83 35.60
CA TRP A 189 -5.05 16.41 35.98
C TRP A 189 -6.31 16.05 36.78
N SER A 190 -6.88 16.99 37.53
CA SER A 190 -8.18 16.75 38.19
C SER A 190 -9.33 16.68 37.20
N ASP A 191 -9.25 17.38 36.07
CA ASP A 191 -10.23 17.27 34.98
C ASP A 191 -10.05 15.96 34.19
N PHE A 192 -8.82 15.45 34.11
CA PHE A 192 -8.51 14.13 33.56
C PHE A 192 -9.18 13.01 34.37
N ASP A 193 -8.99 13.03 35.69
CA ASP A 193 -9.56 12.03 36.61
C ASP A 193 -11.10 12.07 36.63
N VAL A 194 -11.71 13.19 36.21
CA VAL A 194 -13.17 13.32 36.05
C VAL A 194 -13.64 12.76 34.70
N LEU A 195 -12.79 12.81 33.67
CA LEU A 195 -13.10 12.30 32.34
C LEU A 195 -12.89 10.78 32.23
N PHE A 196 -11.91 10.23 32.96
CA PHE A 196 -11.54 8.82 32.90
C PHE A 196 -11.29 8.25 34.29
N ASP A 197 -12.14 7.33 34.72
CA ASP A 197 -11.99 6.62 36.00
C ASP A 197 -10.99 5.45 35.91
N THR A 198 -10.71 4.95 34.70
CA THR A 198 -9.76 3.85 34.46
C THR A 198 -8.91 4.08 33.21
N TRP A 199 -7.72 3.47 33.18
CA TRP A 199 -6.86 3.47 32.01
C TRP A 199 -7.51 2.82 30.78
N ASP A 200 -8.39 1.84 30.98
CA ASP A 200 -9.16 1.23 29.89
C ASP A 200 -10.15 2.23 29.26
N GLN A 201 -10.74 3.14 30.04
CA GLN A 201 -11.60 4.21 29.52
C GLN A 201 -10.79 5.26 28.75
N PHE A 202 -9.60 5.61 29.25
CA PHE A 202 -8.66 6.49 28.55
C PHE A 202 -8.23 5.91 27.20
N ASP A 203 -7.82 4.64 27.16
CA ASP A 203 -7.34 3.95 25.95
C ASP A 203 -8.46 3.77 24.91
N ALA A 204 -9.72 3.68 25.34
CA ALA A 204 -10.89 3.53 24.46
C ALA A 204 -11.46 4.87 23.95
N THR A 205 -10.92 6.00 24.41
CA THR A 205 -11.46 7.33 24.08
C THR A 205 -11.04 7.80 22.69
N ASP A 206 -12.00 8.37 21.96
CA ASP A 206 -11.77 8.99 20.67
C ASP A 206 -11.34 10.45 20.84
N TRP A 207 -10.03 10.69 20.77
CA TRP A 207 -9.44 12.02 20.99
C TRP A 207 -9.77 13.03 19.88
N ALA A 208 -10.32 12.61 18.75
CA ALA A 208 -10.75 13.53 17.69
C ALA A 208 -12.09 14.22 17.98
N LEU A 209 -12.79 13.80 19.05
CA LEU A 209 -14.11 14.31 19.44
C LEU A 209 -14.08 15.22 20.69
N LEU A 210 -12.91 15.44 21.28
CA LEU A 210 -12.71 16.20 22.53
C LEU A 210 -12.09 17.58 22.32
#